data_AF-A0A535JIB7-F1
#
_entry.id   AF-A0A535JIB7-F1
#
_cell.length_a   1.000
_cell.length_b   1.000
_cell.length_c   1.000
_cell.angle_alpha   90.00
_cell.angle_beta   90.00
_cell.angle_gamma   90.00
#
_symmetry.space_group_name_H-M   'P 1'
#
loop_
_entity.id
_entity.type
_entity.pdbx_description
1 polymer ?
#
loop_
_entity_poly.entity_id
_entity_poly.type
_entity_poly.pdbx_seq_one_letter_code
_entity_poly.pdbx_strand_id
1 'polypeptide(L)'
;MPSLAVGRDGPGYALLGLEVFCALLILAGAFTRYAALVLAALGILAMMPFSFESILEQVHILGIAVFLFIAGPGRISVDERRGAEEPLGHRYAPAAALNLLRIAMGFGIAYGALTEKLLNPPLAQALLAQAPFLNLLRPFGVGDPVFIWLAGVTELAIGVVILSGQITRPVMAVGFALFTVTLIVFGLPELIGHLPYYGIMLTLFISPDANSWHVQRALRHAA
;
A
#
# COMPACT_ATOMS: atom_id res chain seq x y z
N MET A 1 0.47 -12.64 13.82
CA MET A 1 1.91 -12.33 13.99
C MET A 1 2.30 -11.45 12.82
N PRO A 2 2.96 -10.29 13.00
CA PRO A 2 3.44 -9.52 11.86
C PRO A 2 4.36 -10.40 11.01
N SER A 3 4.13 -10.46 9.70
CA SER A 3 4.87 -11.35 8.78
C SER A 3 6.35 -10.98 8.66
N LEU A 4 6.74 -9.77 9.08
CA LEU A 4 8.10 -9.22 9.02
C LEU A 4 8.62 -8.80 10.39
N ALA A 5 8.65 -9.71 11.36
CA ALA A 5 9.24 -9.43 12.67
C ALA A 5 10.79 -9.47 12.59
N VAL A 6 11.43 -8.30 12.77
CA VAL A 6 12.90 -8.21 12.80
C VAL A 6 13.45 -8.81 14.10
N GLY A 7 14.59 -9.48 14.02
CA GLY A 7 15.32 -9.99 15.17
C GLY A 7 15.64 -8.90 16.20
N ARG A 8 15.66 -9.25 17.49
CA ARG A 8 16.06 -8.33 18.56
C ARG A 8 17.57 -8.34 18.78
N ASP A 9 18.32 -8.15 17.69
CA ASP A 9 19.78 -8.14 17.63
C ASP A 9 20.30 -6.80 17.07
N GLY A 10 21.60 -6.57 17.19
CA GLY A 10 22.23 -5.31 16.73
C GLY A 10 21.90 -4.94 15.28
N PRO A 11 22.02 -5.86 14.31
CA PRO A 11 21.57 -5.66 12.93
C PRO A 11 20.08 -5.33 12.81
N GLY A 12 19.23 -6.00 13.58
CA GLY A 12 17.79 -5.75 13.57
C GLY A 12 17.41 -4.35 14.03
N TYR A 13 18.02 -3.86 15.12
CA TYR A 13 17.81 -2.48 15.57
C TYR A 13 18.35 -1.44 14.59
N ALA A 14 19.46 -1.74 13.90
CA ALA A 14 19.99 -0.85 12.85
C ALA A 14 19.03 -0.74 11.66
N LEU A 15 18.42 -1.86 11.24
CA LEU A 15 17.42 -1.88 10.18
C LEU A 15 16.17 -1.06 10.56
N LEU A 16 15.64 -1.27 11.78
CA LEU A 16 14.51 -0.50 12.30
C LEU A 16 14.81 0.99 12.39
N GLY A 17 16.02 1.36 12.84
CA GLY A 17 16.46 2.75 12.89
C GLY A 17 16.50 3.39 11.49
N LEU A 18 16.98 2.65 10.49
CA LEU A 18 17.02 3.11 9.11
C LEU A 18 15.61 3.25 8.51
N GLU A 19 14.70 2.31 8.80
CA GLU A 19 13.29 2.37 8.38
C GLU A 19 12.58 3.60 8.97
N VAL A 20 12.72 3.84 10.27
CA VAL A 20 12.12 5.00 10.94
C VAL A 20 12.69 6.29 10.37
N PHE A 21 14.01 6.36 10.17
CA PHE A 21 14.65 7.53 9.58
C PHE A 21 14.14 7.79 8.15
N CYS A 22 14.06 6.74 7.32
CA CYS A 22 13.51 6.82 5.97
C CYS A 22 12.03 7.27 5.98
N ALA A 23 11.21 6.75 6.89
CA ALA A 23 9.82 7.14 7.03
C ALA A 23 9.68 8.62 7.42
N LEU A 24 10.52 9.12 8.33
CA LEU A 24 10.53 10.54 8.72
C LEU A 24 10.92 11.47 7.56
N LEU A 25 11.90 11.07 6.74
CA LEU A 25 12.27 11.82 5.54
C LEU A 25 11.12 11.90 4.54
N ILE A 26 10.45 10.78 4.27
CA ILE A 26 9.28 10.73 3.39
C ILE A 26 8.14 11.59 3.94
N LEU A 27 7.84 11.48 5.24
CA LEU A 27 6.78 12.25 5.89
C LEU A 27 7.04 13.75 5.85
N ALA A 28 8.28 14.18 6.08
CA ALA A 28 8.69 15.58 5.97
C ALA A 28 8.76 16.06 4.52
N GLY A 29 8.78 15.14 3.54
CA GLY A 29 9.11 15.45 2.15
C GLY A 29 10.50 16.07 2.04
N ALA A 30 11.48 15.47 2.73
CA ALA A 30 12.88 15.88 2.71
C ALA A 30 13.71 14.78 2.02
N PHE A 31 14.56 15.16 1.06
CA PHE A 31 15.33 14.23 0.23
C PHE A 31 14.47 13.12 -0.40
N THR A 32 13.27 13.48 -0.88
CA THR A 32 12.19 12.54 -1.25
C THR A 32 12.64 11.45 -2.21
N ARG A 33 13.42 11.80 -3.25
CA ARG A 33 13.95 10.82 -4.22
C ARG A 33 14.97 9.87 -3.61
N TYR A 34 15.86 10.38 -2.74
CA TYR A 34 16.85 9.54 -2.06
C TYR A 34 16.18 8.62 -1.04
N ALA A 35 15.20 9.14 -0.29
CA ALA A 35 14.42 8.33 0.64
C ALA A 35 13.63 7.22 -0.09
N ALA A 36 13.08 7.52 -1.27
CA ALA A 36 12.45 6.51 -2.13
C ALA A 36 13.43 5.41 -2.59
N LEU A 37 14.65 5.78 -2.99
CA LEU A 37 15.69 4.81 -3.34
C LEU A 37 16.09 3.93 -2.14
N VAL A 38 16.25 4.54 -0.96
CA VAL A 38 16.53 3.82 0.29
C VAL A 38 15.38 2.87 0.61
N LEU A 39 14.12 3.30 0.48
CA LEU A 39 12.95 2.45 0.71
C LEU A 39 12.92 1.24 -0.24
N ALA A 40 13.20 1.45 -1.53
CA ALA A 40 13.30 0.36 -2.50
C ALA A 40 14.46 -0.61 -2.17
N ALA A 41 15.62 -0.08 -1.78
CA ALA A 41 16.78 -0.88 -1.39
C ALA A 41 16.51 -1.69 -0.11
N LEU A 42 15.82 -1.10 0.87
CA LEU A 42 15.37 -1.79 2.09
C LEU A 42 14.48 -2.99 1.75
N GLY A 43 13.55 -2.84 0.80
CA GLY A 43 12.72 -3.96 0.33
C GLY A 43 13.54 -5.10 -0.29
N ILE A 44 14.58 -4.79 -1.07
CA ILE A 44 15.50 -5.80 -1.63
C ILE A 44 16.31 -6.48 -0.52
N LEU A 45 16.84 -5.71 0.43
CA LEU A 45 17.60 -6.24 1.56
C LEU A 45 16.73 -7.14 2.46
N ALA A 46 15.45 -6.78 2.63
CA ALA A 46 14.48 -7.56 3.38
C ALA A 46 14.19 -8.94 2.76
N MET A 47 14.46 -9.17 1.47
CA MET A 47 14.36 -10.50 0.86
C MET A 47 15.40 -11.51 1.38
N MET A 48 16.45 -11.06 2.07
CA MET A 48 17.46 -11.96 2.65
C MET A 48 16.98 -12.65 3.94
N PRO A 49 16.43 -11.94 4.94
CA PRO A 49 15.85 -12.56 6.12
C PRO A 49 14.39 -13.05 5.95
N PHE A 50 13.63 -12.52 4.97
CA PHE A 50 12.22 -12.84 4.79
C PHE A 50 11.96 -13.55 3.45
N SER A 51 10.85 -14.30 3.37
CA SER A 51 10.49 -15.03 2.14
C SER A 51 10.10 -14.08 1.00
N PHE A 52 10.32 -14.51 -0.24
CA PHE A 52 9.90 -13.78 -1.44
C PHE A 52 8.39 -13.48 -1.44
N GLU A 53 7.58 -14.44 -0.97
CA GLU A 53 6.13 -14.29 -0.83
C GLU A 53 5.77 -13.16 0.13
N SER A 54 6.41 -13.10 1.31
CA SER A 54 6.18 -12.05 2.31
C SER A 54 6.56 -10.66 1.81
N ILE A 55 7.57 -10.55 0.94
CA ILE A 55 7.96 -9.26 0.33
C ILE A 55 6.99 -8.87 -0.80
N LEU A 56 6.47 -9.84 -1.56
CA LEU A 56 5.44 -9.59 -2.58
C LEU A 56 4.12 -9.10 -1.97
N GLU A 57 3.74 -9.56 -0.78
CA GLU A 57 2.60 -9.01 -0.03
C GLU A 57 2.76 -7.50 0.24
N GLN A 58 4.00 -7.02 0.32
CA GLN A 58 4.37 -5.62 0.56
C GLN A 58 4.73 -4.85 -0.72
N VAL A 59 4.42 -5.39 -1.91
CA VAL A 59 4.71 -4.76 -3.22
C VAL A 59 4.20 -3.32 -3.36
N HIS A 60 3.14 -2.95 -2.65
CA HIS A 60 2.60 -1.59 -2.64
C HIS A 60 3.60 -0.58 -2.07
N ILE A 61 4.48 -0.97 -1.14
CA ILE A 61 5.57 -0.14 -0.61
C ILE A 61 6.59 0.18 -1.72
N LEU A 62 6.94 -0.81 -2.56
CA LEU A 62 7.76 -0.58 -3.75
C LEU A 62 7.05 0.35 -4.74
N GLY A 63 5.74 0.18 -4.92
CA GLY A 63 4.91 1.09 -5.71
C GLY A 63 5.00 2.54 -5.23
N ILE A 64 4.93 2.77 -3.92
CA ILE A 64 5.09 4.10 -3.30
C ILE A 64 6.50 4.65 -3.55
N ALA A 65 7.54 3.84 -3.37
CA ALA A 65 8.92 4.25 -3.62
C ALA A 65 9.10 4.72 -5.08
N VAL A 66 8.66 3.92 -6.05
CA VAL A 66 8.74 4.28 -7.47
C VAL A 66 7.91 5.52 -7.78
N PHE A 67 6.70 5.63 -7.20
CA PHE A 67 5.86 6.81 -7.34
C PHE A 67 6.56 8.08 -6.84
N LEU A 68 7.11 8.06 -5.62
CA LEU A 68 7.81 9.21 -5.02
C LEU A 68 9.09 9.57 -5.77
N PHE A 69 9.80 8.58 -6.31
CA PHE A 69 10.97 8.82 -7.13
C PHE A 69 10.62 9.58 -8.43
N ILE A 70 9.55 9.17 -9.09
CA ILE A 70 9.11 9.76 -10.37
C ILE A 70 8.40 11.10 -10.17
N ALA A 71 7.39 11.13 -9.29
CA ALA A 71 6.58 12.31 -9.02
C ALA A 71 7.36 13.39 -8.28
N GLY A 72 8.36 13.00 -7.48
CA GLY A 72 9.19 13.92 -6.72
C GLY A 72 8.48 14.51 -5.49
N PRO A 73 9.06 15.58 -4.91
CA PRO A 73 8.55 16.21 -3.71
C PRO A 73 7.17 16.87 -3.92
N GLY A 74 6.27 16.75 -2.93
CA GLY A 74 4.94 17.35 -2.98
C GLY A 74 4.96 18.87 -2.70
N ARG A 75 3.86 19.57 -3.01
CA ARG A 75 3.73 21.05 -2.86
C ARG A 75 3.92 21.59 -1.44
N ILE A 76 3.80 20.74 -0.42
CA ILE A 76 3.94 21.10 1.01
C ILE A 76 5.26 20.54 1.60
N SER A 77 6.12 19.96 0.77
CA SER A 77 7.37 19.31 1.20
C SER A 77 8.45 20.31 1.64
N VAL A 78 9.37 19.85 2.49
CA VAL A 78 10.58 20.61 2.86
C VAL A 78 11.48 20.83 1.65
N ASP A 79 11.54 19.84 0.75
CA ASP A 79 12.27 19.90 -0.51
C ASP A 79 11.78 21.04 -1.41
N GLU A 80 10.46 21.20 -1.58
CA GLU A 80 9.86 22.31 -2.33
C GLU A 80 10.27 23.67 -1.74
N ARG A 81 10.22 23.81 -0.41
CA ARG A 81 10.65 25.05 0.27
C ARG A 81 12.13 25.35 0.09
N ARG A 82 12.95 24.34 -0.23
CA ARG A 82 14.38 24.47 -0.53
C ARG A 82 14.66 24.65 -2.03
N GLY A 83 13.63 24.71 -2.87
CA GLY A 83 13.78 24.82 -4.33
C GLY A 83 14.28 23.53 -4.98
N ALA A 84 13.92 22.37 -4.43
CA ALA A 84 14.28 21.07 -5.00
C ALA A 84 13.68 20.87 -6.41
N GLU A 85 14.31 19.99 -7.18
CA GLU A 85 13.98 19.75 -8.59
C GLU A 85 12.51 19.35 -8.82
N GLU A 86 11.94 19.92 -9.88
CA GLU A 86 10.63 19.57 -10.43
C GLU A 86 10.52 18.07 -10.77
N PRO A 87 9.29 17.51 -10.89
CA PRO A 87 9.06 16.13 -11.32
C PRO A 87 9.92 15.76 -12.52
N LEU A 88 10.33 14.48 -12.65
CA LEU A 88 11.14 14.05 -13.80
C LEU A 88 10.46 14.53 -15.09
N GLY A 89 11.15 15.37 -15.87
CA GLY A 89 10.63 16.17 -16.99
C GLY A 89 10.21 15.38 -18.23
N HIS A 90 9.69 14.17 -18.04
CA HIS A 90 9.08 13.36 -19.08
C HIS A 90 7.57 13.57 -19.07
N ARG A 91 7.02 13.90 -20.25
CA ARG A 91 5.60 14.20 -20.48
C ARG A 91 4.61 13.17 -19.92
N TYR A 92 5.03 11.92 -19.75
CA TYR A 92 4.20 10.81 -19.26
C TYR A 92 4.61 10.29 -17.88
N ALA A 93 5.64 10.84 -17.25
CA ALA A 93 6.18 10.31 -15.99
C ALA A 93 5.14 10.34 -14.83
N PRO A 94 4.37 11.43 -14.62
CA PRO A 94 3.35 11.46 -13.57
C PRO A 94 2.20 10.48 -13.81
N ALA A 95 1.83 10.29 -15.06
CA ALA A 95 0.82 9.34 -15.52
C ALA A 95 1.24 7.89 -15.26
N ALA A 96 2.48 7.55 -15.63
CA ALA A 96 3.07 6.24 -15.40
C ALA A 96 3.19 5.94 -13.91
N ALA A 97 3.58 6.92 -13.09
CA ALA A 97 3.69 6.78 -11.64
C ALA A 97 2.35 6.40 -10.99
N LEU A 98 1.26 7.10 -11.36
CA LEU A 98 -0.08 6.79 -10.83
C LEU A 98 -0.58 5.41 -11.28
N ASN A 99 -0.35 5.05 -12.55
CA ASN A 99 -0.72 3.73 -13.06
C ASN A 99 0.05 2.61 -12.34
N LEU A 100 1.35 2.79 -12.13
CA LEU A 100 2.18 1.83 -11.42
C LEU A 100 1.78 1.72 -9.94
N LEU A 101 1.45 2.84 -9.28
CA LEU A 101 0.95 2.83 -7.91
C LEU A 101 -0.37 2.05 -7.80
N ARG A 102 -1.29 2.25 -8.74
CA ARG A 102 -2.54 1.50 -8.82
C ARG A 102 -2.29 0.00 -9.07
N ILE A 103 -1.38 -0.33 -9.97
CA ILE A 103 -1.03 -1.73 -10.27
C ILE A 103 -0.43 -2.39 -9.02
N ALA A 104 0.52 -1.75 -8.36
CA ALA A 104 1.15 -2.28 -7.15
C ALA A 104 0.13 -2.50 -6.02
N MET A 105 -0.78 -1.55 -5.82
CA MET A 105 -1.88 -1.68 -4.85
C MET A 105 -2.82 -2.84 -5.19
N GLY A 106 -3.35 -2.87 -6.42
CA GLY A 106 -4.30 -3.89 -6.84
C GLY A 106 -3.68 -5.29 -6.81
N PHE A 107 -2.41 -5.40 -7.22
CA PHE A 107 -1.65 -6.65 -7.11
C PHE A 107 -1.42 -7.04 -5.66
N GLY A 108 -1.03 -6.13 -4.77
CA GLY A 108 -0.85 -6.43 -3.34
C GLY A 108 -2.11 -6.98 -2.68
N ILE A 109 -3.27 -6.35 -2.92
CA ILE A 109 -4.57 -6.82 -2.41
C ILE A 109 -4.94 -8.19 -3.00
N ALA A 110 -4.80 -8.36 -4.31
CA ALA A 110 -5.09 -9.64 -4.98
C ALA A 110 -4.17 -10.77 -4.49
N TYR A 111 -2.89 -10.47 -4.36
CA TYR A 111 -1.87 -11.42 -3.93
C TYR A 111 -2.09 -11.82 -2.47
N GLY A 112 -2.29 -10.86 -1.57
CA GLY A 112 -2.61 -11.15 -0.16
C GLY A 112 -3.90 -11.96 0.01
N ALA A 113 -4.95 -11.66 -0.76
CA ALA A 113 -6.17 -12.47 -0.75
C ALA A 113 -5.91 -13.93 -1.19
N LEU A 114 -5.02 -14.12 -2.17
CA LEU A 114 -4.63 -15.44 -2.63
C LEU A 114 -3.79 -16.17 -1.58
N THR A 115 -2.72 -15.56 -1.06
CA THR A 115 -1.78 -16.21 -0.14
C THR A 115 -2.36 -16.41 1.25
N GLU A 116 -2.99 -15.38 1.83
CA GLU A 116 -3.44 -15.40 3.22
C GLU A 116 -4.82 -16.05 3.43
N LYS A 117 -5.70 -16.07 2.41
CA LYS A 117 -7.08 -16.59 2.55
C LYS A 117 -7.34 -17.84 1.73
N LEU A 118 -6.99 -17.84 0.45
CA LEU A 118 -7.34 -18.94 -0.45
C LEU A 118 -6.33 -20.10 -0.38
N LEU A 119 -5.03 -19.79 -0.32
CA LEU A 119 -3.95 -20.79 -0.28
C LEU A 119 -3.56 -21.17 1.16
N ASN A 120 -3.79 -20.28 2.13
CA ASN A 120 -3.57 -20.55 3.56
C ASN A 120 -4.83 -20.36 4.44
N PRO A 121 -5.94 -21.11 4.22
CA PRO A 121 -7.13 -21.03 5.07
C PRO A 121 -6.87 -21.19 6.58
N PRO A 122 -5.90 -21.99 7.06
CA PRO A 122 -5.59 -22.08 8.49
C PRO A 122 -5.24 -20.73 9.14
N LEU A 123 -4.59 -19.81 8.42
CA LEU A 123 -4.26 -18.49 8.92
C LEU A 123 -5.53 -17.67 9.19
N ALA A 124 -6.44 -17.61 8.23
CA ALA A 124 -7.72 -16.94 8.37
C ALA A 124 -8.63 -17.61 9.42
N GLN A 125 -8.57 -18.93 9.54
CA GLN A 125 -9.28 -19.67 10.58
C GLN A 125 -8.76 -19.32 11.98
N ALA A 126 -7.44 -19.16 12.14
CA ALA A 126 -6.83 -18.73 13.41
C ALA A 126 -7.24 -17.30 13.79
N LEU A 127 -7.44 -16.41 12.81
CA LEU A 127 -8.01 -15.07 13.04
C LEU A 127 -9.46 -15.16 13.53
N LEU A 128 -10.32 -15.95 12.87
CA LEU A 128 -11.72 -16.13 13.27
C LEU A 128 -11.89 -16.83 14.61
N ALA A 129 -10.94 -17.69 15.00
CA ALA A 129 -10.93 -18.28 16.34
C ALA A 129 -10.69 -17.23 17.44
N GLN A 130 -9.85 -16.22 17.17
CA GLN A 130 -9.58 -15.12 18.10
C GLN A 130 -10.65 -14.03 18.06
N ALA A 131 -11.20 -13.77 16.88
CA ALA A 131 -12.18 -12.71 16.62
C ALA A 131 -13.40 -13.28 15.87
N PRO A 132 -14.25 -14.08 16.54
CA PRO A 132 -15.38 -14.77 15.90
C PRO A 132 -16.44 -13.84 15.32
N PHE A 133 -16.52 -12.61 15.83
CA PHE A 133 -17.46 -11.59 15.36
C PHE A 133 -17.15 -11.09 13.94
N LEU A 134 -15.95 -11.37 13.40
CA LEU A 134 -15.57 -10.98 12.04
C LEU A 134 -16.36 -11.76 10.97
N ASN A 135 -16.83 -12.97 11.27
CA ASN A 135 -17.74 -13.69 10.39
C ASN A 135 -19.15 -13.09 10.51
N LEU A 136 -19.38 -12.00 9.77
CA LEU A 136 -20.66 -11.29 9.70
C LEU A 136 -21.81 -12.17 9.15
N LEU A 137 -21.47 -13.24 8.44
CA LEU A 137 -22.44 -14.17 7.86
C LEU A 137 -22.81 -15.33 8.80
N ARG A 138 -22.15 -15.43 9.96
CA ARG A 138 -22.43 -16.46 10.96
C ARG A 138 -23.90 -16.46 11.43
N PRO A 139 -24.56 -15.31 11.69
CA PRO A 139 -25.99 -15.28 12.03
C PRO A 139 -26.91 -15.81 10.92
N PHE A 140 -26.42 -15.85 9.68
CA PHE A 140 -27.14 -16.38 8.51
C PHE A 140 -26.78 -17.86 8.23
N GLY A 141 -26.09 -18.53 9.16
CA GLY A 141 -25.73 -19.95 9.05
C GLY A 141 -24.47 -20.22 8.22
N VAL A 142 -23.69 -19.21 7.85
CA VAL A 142 -22.45 -19.40 7.09
C VAL A 142 -21.29 -19.69 8.05
N GLY A 143 -20.75 -20.91 7.94
CA GLY A 143 -19.58 -21.34 8.72
C GLY A 143 -18.28 -20.63 8.28
N ASP A 144 -17.30 -20.62 9.18
CA ASP A 144 -16.02 -19.94 8.98
C ASP A 144 -15.28 -20.35 7.69
N PRO A 145 -15.19 -21.63 7.29
CA PRO A 145 -14.49 -22.00 6.06
C PRO A 145 -15.12 -21.38 4.80
N VAL A 146 -16.45 -21.32 4.74
CA VAL A 146 -17.18 -20.72 3.63
C VAL A 146 -17.01 -19.20 3.62
N PHE A 147 -17.08 -18.57 4.80
CA PHE A 147 -16.82 -17.14 4.95
C PHE A 147 -15.40 -16.77 4.50
N ILE A 148 -14.37 -17.52 4.92
CA ILE A 148 -12.98 -17.30 4.51
C ILE A 148 -12.84 -17.36 3.00
N TRP A 149 -13.43 -18.39 2.37
CA TRP A 149 -13.40 -18.54 0.92
C TRP A 149 -14.09 -17.38 0.20
N LEU A 150 -15.30 -16.99 0.65
CA LEU A 150 -16.02 -15.84 0.10
C LEU A 150 -15.25 -14.53 0.25
N ALA A 151 -14.64 -14.30 1.42
CA ALA A 151 -13.81 -13.14 1.68
C ALA A 151 -12.59 -13.11 0.76
N GLY A 152 -11.88 -14.23 0.62
CA GLY A 152 -10.72 -14.35 -0.27
C GLY A 152 -11.07 -14.10 -1.73
N VAL A 153 -12.16 -14.70 -2.25
CA VAL A 153 -12.62 -14.46 -3.63
C VAL A 153 -13.04 -13.01 -3.83
N THR A 154 -13.73 -12.41 -2.86
CA THR A 154 -14.18 -11.02 -2.92
C THR A 154 -12.99 -10.06 -2.97
N GLU A 155 -11.99 -10.24 -2.11
CA GLU A 155 -10.79 -9.40 -2.10
C GLU A 155 -9.93 -9.58 -3.34
N LEU A 156 -9.80 -10.81 -3.83
CA LEU A 156 -9.16 -11.08 -5.11
C LEU A 156 -9.86 -10.33 -6.25
N ALA A 157 -11.19 -10.37 -6.30
CA ALA A 157 -11.97 -9.64 -7.29
C ALA A 157 -11.78 -8.12 -7.17
N ILE A 158 -11.77 -7.57 -5.95
CA ILE A 158 -11.49 -6.15 -5.70
C ILE A 158 -10.09 -5.78 -6.21
N GLY A 159 -9.07 -6.60 -5.90
CA GLY A 159 -7.71 -6.39 -6.40
C GLY A 159 -7.64 -6.36 -7.93
N VAL A 160 -8.33 -7.30 -8.60
CA VAL A 160 -8.45 -7.32 -10.08
C VAL A 160 -9.16 -6.08 -10.63
N VAL A 161 -10.21 -5.61 -9.99
CA VAL A 161 -10.89 -4.37 -10.39
C VAL A 161 -9.94 -3.18 -10.28
N ILE A 162 -9.18 -3.06 -9.18
CA ILE A 162 -8.17 -2.00 -9.02
C ILE A 162 -7.10 -2.08 -10.11
N LEU A 163 -6.59 -3.29 -10.39
CA LEU A 163 -5.62 -3.53 -11.46
C LEU A 163 -6.14 -3.05 -12.83
N SER A 164 -7.41 -3.31 -13.12
CA SER A 164 -8.04 -2.89 -14.38
C SER A 164 -8.14 -1.38 -14.55
N GLY A 165 -8.08 -0.61 -13.45
CA GLY A 165 -8.30 0.84 -13.44
C GLY A 165 -9.75 1.26 -13.59
N GLN A 166 -10.68 0.32 -13.77
CA GLN A 166 -12.11 0.61 -13.83
C GLN A 166 -12.63 1.04 -12.47
N ILE A 167 -13.58 1.98 -12.44
CA ILE A 167 -14.28 2.45 -11.23
C ILE A 167 -13.34 2.75 -10.05
N THR A 168 -12.12 3.23 -10.33
CA THR A 168 -11.06 3.44 -9.33
C THR A 168 -11.55 4.30 -8.16
N ARG A 169 -12.25 5.41 -8.42
CA ARG A 169 -12.75 6.31 -7.37
C ARG A 169 -13.71 5.64 -6.38
N PRO A 170 -14.83 5.03 -6.82
CA PRO A 170 -15.70 4.26 -5.94
C PRO A 170 -14.95 3.20 -5.13
N VAL A 171 -14.05 2.45 -5.77
CA VAL A 171 -13.31 1.38 -5.11
C VAL A 171 -12.37 1.92 -4.04
N MET A 172 -11.65 3.03 -4.30
CA MET A 172 -10.81 3.68 -3.28
C MET A 172 -11.64 4.22 -2.12
N ALA A 173 -12.82 4.80 -2.38
CA ALA A 173 -13.69 5.32 -1.33
C ALA A 173 -14.26 4.21 -0.43
N VAL A 174 -14.73 3.12 -1.04
CA VAL A 174 -15.24 1.95 -0.30
C VAL A 174 -14.11 1.28 0.48
N GLY A 175 -12.94 1.07 -0.14
CA GLY A 175 -11.76 0.51 0.52
C GLY A 175 -11.32 1.34 1.72
N PHE A 176 -11.28 2.67 1.57
CA PHE A 176 -10.95 3.59 2.67
C PHE A 176 -11.95 3.44 3.83
N ALA A 177 -13.24 3.36 3.54
CA ALA A 177 -14.27 3.17 4.55
C ALA A 177 -14.11 1.81 5.26
N LEU A 178 -13.87 0.73 4.52
CA LEU A 178 -13.67 -0.60 5.10
C LEU A 178 -12.44 -0.66 6.00
N PHE A 179 -11.31 -0.10 5.57
CA PHE A 179 -10.08 -0.05 6.38
C PHE A 179 -10.28 0.84 7.62
N THR A 180 -11.12 1.88 7.52
CA THR A 180 -11.47 2.70 8.68
C THR A 180 -12.33 1.91 9.68
N VAL A 181 -13.22 1.04 9.20
CA VAL A 181 -13.98 0.14 10.06
C VAL A 181 -13.05 -0.86 10.76
N THR A 182 -12.10 -1.47 10.05
CA THR A 182 -11.14 -2.40 10.68
C THR A 182 -10.26 -1.68 11.70
N LEU A 183 -9.89 -0.42 11.46
CA LEU A 183 -9.20 0.42 12.43
C LEU A 183 -9.99 0.59 13.74
N ILE A 184 -11.30 0.83 13.68
CA ILE A 184 -12.14 0.94 14.88
C ILE A 184 -12.14 -0.38 15.67
N VAL A 185 -12.06 -1.51 14.96
CA VAL A 185 -12.09 -2.85 15.55
C VAL A 185 -10.74 -3.26 16.16
N PHE A 186 -9.63 -3.02 15.45
CA PHE A 186 -8.30 -3.56 15.79
C PHE A 186 -7.33 -2.50 16.37
N GLY A 187 -7.67 -1.22 16.30
CA GLY A 187 -6.95 -0.14 16.95
C GLY A 187 -5.63 0.27 16.27
N LEU A 188 -4.69 0.79 17.07
CA LEU A 188 -3.48 1.46 16.56
C LEU A 188 -2.53 0.58 15.72
N PRO A 189 -2.32 -0.72 16.01
CA PRO A 189 -1.49 -1.58 15.15
C PRO A 189 -2.01 -1.66 13.71
N GLU A 190 -3.33 -1.72 13.57
CA GLU A 190 -4.01 -1.71 12.27
C GLU A 190 -3.77 -0.39 11.53
N LEU A 191 -3.81 0.74 12.24
CA LEU A 191 -3.53 2.06 11.64
C LEU A 191 -2.14 2.10 11.01
N ILE A 192 -1.13 1.64 11.75
CA ILE A 192 0.27 1.70 11.33
C ILE A 192 0.48 0.82 10.09
N GLY A 193 -0.08 -0.41 10.11
CA GLY A 193 -0.01 -1.33 8.96
C GLY A 193 -0.73 -0.81 7.72
N HIS A 194 -1.86 -0.10 7.90
CA HIS A 194 -2.68 0.38 6.79
C HIS A 194 -2.36 1.80 6.32
N LEU A 195 -1.46 2.52 6.99
CA LEU A 195 -1.09 3.88 6.64
C LEU A 195 -0.62 4.04 5.18
N PRO A 196 0.21 3.13 4.62
CA PRO A 196 0.57 3.16 3.20
C PRO A 196 -0.66 3.02 2.28
N TYR A 197 -1.60 2.15 2.65
CA TYR A 197 -2.83 1.95 1.88
C TYR A 197 -3.71 3.19 1.86
N TYR A 198 -3.90 3.85 3.00
CA TYR A 198 -4.63 5.13 3.09
C TYR A 198 -4.02 6.20 2.18
N GLY A 199 -2.69 6.31 2.18
CA GLY A 199 -1.97 7.24 1.31
C GLY A 199 -2.28 7.00 -0.16
N ILE A 200 -2.14 5.75 -0.62
CA ILE A 200 -2.43 5.37 -2.00
C ILE A 200 -3.90 5.60 -2.36
N MET A 201 -4.83 5.18 -1.50
CA MET A 201 -6.27 5.35 -1.73
C MET A 201 -6.64 6.82 -1.90
N LEU A 202 -6.12 7.71 -1.05
CA LEU A 202 -6.32 9.16 -1.19
C LEU A 202 -5.71 9.71 -2.48
N THR A 203 -4.48 9.32 -2.81
CA THR A 203 -3.82 9.73 -4.05
C THR A 203 -4.63 9.32 -5.28
N LEU A 204 -5.07 8.07 -5.36
CA LEU A 204 -5.84 7.53 -6.49
C LEU A 204 -7.31 8.00 -6.48
N PHE A 205 -7.86 8.40 -5.33
CA PHE A 205 -9.18 9.01 -5.29
C PHE A 205 -9.16 10.41 -5.94
N ILE A 206 -8.16 11.22 -5.60
CA ILE A 206 -7.97 12.57 -6.16
C ILE A 206 -7.61 12.46 -7.65
N SER A 207 -6.62 11.64 -7.97
CA SER A 207 -6.05 11.44 -9.32
C SER A 207 -6.11 9.97 -9.74
N PRO A 208 -7.28 9.47 -10.21
CA PRO A 208 -7.50 8.04 -10.48
C PRO A 208 -6.76 7.50 -11.69
N ASP A 209 -6.45 8.37 -12.65
CA ASP A 209 -5.70 8.02 -13.84
C ASP A 209 -4.87 9.21 -14.35
N ALA A 210 -3.97 8.87 -15.27
CA ALA A 210 -3.14 9.78 -16.05
C ALA A 210 -3.90 10.86 -16.82
N ASN A 211 -5.16 10.60 -17.17
CA ASN A 211 -6.01 11.47 -17.98
C ASN A 211 -6.86 12.41 -17.13
N SER A 212 -6.84 12.25 -15.81
CA SER A 212 -7.59 13.11 -14.91
C SER A 212 -7.20 14.58 -15.12
N TRP A 213 -8.20 15.46 -15.08
CA TRP A 213 -8.01 16.89 -15.33
C TRP A 213 -6.92 17.50 -14.44
N HIS A 214 -6.78 17.03 -13.20
CA HIS A 214 -5.72 17.46 -12.28
C HIS A 214 -4.32 17.12 -12.80
N VAL A 215 -4.12 15.90 -13.32
CA VAL A 215 -2.84 15.46 -13.89
C VAL A 215 -2.57 16.20 -15.20
N GLN A 216 -3.57 16.33 -16.07
CA GLN A 216 -3.41 17.06 -17.33
C GLN A 216 -3.10 18.55 -17.12
N ARG A 217 -3.71 19.19 -16.11
CA ARG A 217 -3.41 20.58 -15.77
C ARG A 217 -1.97 20.74 -15.26
N ALA A 218 -1.50 19.82 -14.42
CA ALA A 218 -0.11 19.82 -13.97
C ALA A 218 0.86 19.64 -15.14
N LEU A 219 0.59 18.71 -16.07
CA LEU A 219 1.39 18.50 -17.27
C LEU A 219 1.41 19.71 -18.22
N ARG A 220 0.31 20.48 -18.31
CA ARG A 220 0.25 21.70 -19.13
C ARG A 220 1.06 22.87 -18.57
N HIS A 221 1.35 22.88 -17.27
CA HIS A 221 2.18 23.93 -16.67
C HIS A 221 3.69 23.63 -16.77
N ALA A 222 4.07 22.37 -17.04
CA ALA A 222 5.45 21.92 -17.18
C ALA A 222 5.94 21.83 -18.64
N ALA A 223 5.12 22.26 -19.61
CA ALA A 223 5.41 22.27 -21.04
C ALA A 223 5.34 23.71 -21.58
#